data_AF-A0A957GQ85-F1
#
_entry.id   AF-A0A957GQ85-F1
#
_cell.length_a   1.000
_cell.length_b   1.000
_cell.length_c   1.000
_cell.angle_alpha   90.00
_cell.angle_beta   90.00
_cell.angle_gamma   90.00
#
_symmetry.space_group_name_H-M   'P 1'
#
loop_
_entity.id
_entity.type
_entity.pdbx_description
1 polymer ?
#
loop_
_entity_poly.entity_id
_entity_poly.type
_entity_poly.pdbx_seq_one_letter_code
_entity_poly.pdbx_strand_id
1 'polypeptide(L)'
;MKLKRHEQNPILLPDLTSPWQCVNVFNPSVIYHNGLFHMHYRAQGLDWVSRIGYAVSMDGVKWNRLSQPVLEPQDGTDSRGVEDPRVVEINGR
;
A
#
# COMPACT_ATOMS: atom_id res chain seq x y z
N MET A 1 -1.49 26.86 -1.96
CA MET A 1 -0.52 25.95 -1.31
C MET A 1 0.53 25.54 -2.34
N LYS A 2 1.84 25.61 -2.03
CA LYS A 2 2.91 25.03 -2.86
C LYS A 2 3.44 23.78 -2.16
N LEU A 3 3.27 22.62 -2.79
CA LEU A 3 3.81 21.35 -2.28
C LEU A 3 5.23 21.14 -2.81
N LYS A 4 6.16 20.74 -1.92
CA LYS A 4 7.52 20.33 -2.30
C LYS A 4 7.57 18.80 -2.39
N ARG A 5 7.99 18.27 -3.53
CA ARG A 5 8.24 16.82 -3.68
C ARG A 5 9.46 16.42 -2.87
N HIS A 6 9.41 15.23 -2.28
CA HIS A 6 10.55 14.65 -1.60
C HIS A 6 11.60 14.18 -2.61
N GLU A 7 12.89 14.34 -2.29
CA GLU A 7 14.00 13.98 -3.19
C GLU A 7 14.12 12.46 -3.39
N GLN A 8 13.67 11.68 -2.42
CA GLN A 8 13.67 10.21 -2.49
C GLN A 8 12.45 9.62 -3.21
N ASN A 9 11.64 10.44 -3.90
CA ASN A 9 10.57 9.88 -4.72
C ASN A 9 11.15 9.08 -5.91
N PRO A 10 10.58 7.90 -6.25
CA PRO A 10 9.46 7.23 -5.57
C PRO A 10 9.85 6.54 -4.26
N ILE A 11 9.05 6.74 -3.21
CA ILE A 11 9.30 6.18 -1.86
C ILE A 11 8.91 4.70 -1.70
N LEU A 12 8.17 4.15 -2.67
CA LEU A 12 7.84 2.73 -2.74
C LEU A 12 7.88 2.31 -4.21
N LEU A 13 8.64 1.27 -4.50
CA LEU A 13 8.76 0.66 -5.83
C LEU A 13 8.22 -0.78 -5.80
N PRO A 14 7.77 -1.32 -6.96
CA PRO A 14 7.42 -2.73 -7.09
C PRO A 14 8.56 -3.64 -6.63
N ASP A 15 8.19 -4.78 -6.06
CA ASP A 15 9.15 -5.84 -5.72
C ASP A 15 9.10 -6.91 -6.82
N LEU A 16 10.11 -6.94 -7.67
CA LEU A 16 10.20 -7.85 -8.82
C LEU A 16 10.21 -9.33 -8.42
N THR A 17 10.52 -9.65 -7.16
CA THR A 17 10.51 -11.03 -6.65
C THR A 17 9.14 -11.47 -6.14
N SER A 18 8.21 -10.52 -5.97
CA SER A 18 6.92 -10.78 -5.35
C SER A 18 5.80 -10.86 -6.41
N PRO A 19 5.15 -12.03 -6.59
CA PRO A 19 4.24 -12.27 -7.71
C PRO A 19 3.00 -11.35 -7.73
N TRP A 20 2.62 -10.76 -6.59
CA TRP A 20 1.43 -9.92 -6.45
C TRP A 20 1.71 -8.40 -6.42
N GLN A 21 2.97 -7.98 -6.39
CA GLN A 21 3.36 -6.55 -6.33
C GLN A 21 4.56 -6.24 -7.25
N CYS A 22 4.83 -7.09 -8.23
CA CYS A 22 5.97 -6.96 -9.13
C CYS A 22 5.73 -5.98 -10.29
N VAL A 23 4.48 -5.58 -10.55
CA VAL A 23 4.14 -4.69 -11.67
C VAL A 23 3.89 -3.27 -11.18
N ASN A 24 2.89 -3.08 -10.32
CA ASN A 24 2.50 -1.75 -9.83
C ASN A 24 2.41 -1.73 -8.31
N VAL A 25 2.83 -0.61 -7.70
CA VAL A 25 2.49 -0.23 -6.31
C VAL A 25 2.11 1.25 -6.30
N PHE A 26 0.89 1.57 -5.86
CA PHE A 26 0.30 2.90 -6.06
C PHE A 26 -0.97 3.11 -5.21
N ASN A 27 -1.63 4.25 -5.40
CA ASN A 27 -2.89 4.67 -4.76
C ASN A 27 -3.00 4.34 -3.25
N PRO A 28 -2.01 4.70 -2.42
CA PRO A 28 -2.03 4.32 -1.01
C PRO A 28 -2.99 5.17 -0.17
N SER A 29 -3.41 4.60 0.95
CA SER A 29 -3.84 5.34 2.14
C SER A 29 -2.71 5.31 3.17
N VAL A 30 -2.48 6.44 3.83
CA VAL A 30 -1.52 6.53 4.94
C VAL A 30 -2.20 7.19 6.14
N ILE A 31 -2.07 6.56 7.31
CA ILE A 31 -2.47 7.14 8.60
C ILE A 31 -1.26 7.18 9.53
N TYR A 32 -1.26 8.10 10.48
CA TYR A 32 -0.29 8.13 11.57
C TYR A 32 -0.97 7.62 12.85
N HIS A 33 -0.46 6.54 13.42
CA HIS A 33 -1.06 5.89 14.58
C HIS A 33 0.05 5.26 15.45
N ASN A 34 -0.06 5.37 16.77
CA ASN A 34 0.90 4.82 17.75
C ASN A 34 2.39 5.08 17.41
N GLY A 35 2.70 6.28 16.94
CA GLY A 35 4.08 6.71 16.66
C GLY A 35 4.62 6.32 15.27
N LEU A 36 3.84 5.65 14.43
CA LEU A 36 4.26 5.19 13.10
C LEU A 36 3.32 5.68 12.01
N PHE A 37 3.86 5.80 10.80
CA PHE A 37 3.06 5.87 9.58
C PHE A 37 2.69 4.45 9.15
N HIS A 38 1.41 4.23 8.88
CA HIS A 38 0.85 2.98 8.40
C HIS A 38 0.31 3.20 6.99
N MET A 39 0.95 2.56 6.00
CA MET A 39 0.55 2.62 4.60
C MET A 39 -0.18 1.35 4.21
N HIS A 40 -1.38 1.52 3.66
CA HIS A 40 -2.10 0.50 2.92
C HIS A 40 -2.00 0.87 1.44
N TYR A 41 -1.31 0.07 0.65
CA TYR A 41 -1.03 0.41 -0.76
C TYR A 41 -1.68 -0.61 -1.69
N ARG A 42 -2.19 -0.14 -2.82
CA ARG A 42 -2.62 -1.02 -3.90
C ARG A 42 -1.39 -1.57 -4.61
N ALA A 43 -1.40 -2.87 -4.88
CA ALA A 43 -0.37 -3.52 -5.67
C ALA A 43 -0.98 -4.45 -6.72
N GLN A 44 -0.23 -4.67 -7.80
CA GLN A 44 -0.59 -5.63 -8.85
C GLN A 44 0.61 -6.48 -9.26
N GLY A 45 0.32 -7.74 -9.52
CA GLY A 45 1.20 -8.70 -10.15
C GLY A 45 1.02 -8.76 -11.66
N LEU A 46 1.64 -9.76 -12.28
CA LEU A 46 1.45 -10.07 -13.70
C LEU A 46 0.02 -10.54 -14.02
N ASP A 47 -0.72 -11.00 -13.00
CA ASP A 47 -2.13 -11.35 -13.09
C ASP A 47 -3.06 -10.13 -13.17
N TRP A 48 -2.52 -8.91 -13.00
CA TRP A 48 -3.26 -7.64 -12.95
C TRP A 48 -4.33 -7.55 -11.85
N VAL A 49 -4.37 -8.53 -10.93
CA VAL A 49 -5.32 -8.54 -9.82
C VAL A 49 -4.80 -7.62 -8.73
N SER A 50 -5.60 -6.59 -8.41
CA SER A 50 -5.26 -5.64 -7.35
C SER A 50 -5.40 -6.28 -5.97
N ARG A 51 -4.38 -6.08 -5.14
CA ARG A 51 -4.35 -6.50 -3.72
C ARG A 51 -3.87 -5.35 -2.85
N ILE A 52 -4.20 -5.38 -1.56
CA ILE A 52 -3.75 -4.38 -0.60
C ILE A 52 -2.54 -4.91 0.15
N GLY A 53 -1.40 -4.24 -0.05
CA GLY A 53 -0.21 -4.42 0.77
C GLY A 53 -0.21 -3.50 1.98
N TYR A 54 0.65 -3.82 2.94
CA TYR A 54 0.82 -3.03 4.15
C TYR A 54 2.30 -2.75 4.42
N ALA A 55 2.61 -1.51 4.80
CA ALA A 55 3.94 -1.09 5.18
C ALA A 55 3.92 -0.09 6.33
N VAL A 56 4.98 -0.07 7.12
CA VAL A 56 5.18 0.89 8.21
C VAL A 56 6.44 1.71 8.02
N SER A 57 6.42 2.95 8.50
CA SER A 57 7.56 3.85 8.49
C SER A 57 7.59 4.73 9.73
N MET A 58 8.79 5.07 10.20
CA MET A 58 8.98 6.08 11.26
C MET A 58 9.09 7.50 10.68
N ASP A 59 9.56 7.64 9.44
CA ASP A 59 9.90 8.94 8.82
C ASP A 59 8.98 9.29 7.62
N GLY A 60 8.10 8.38 7.22
CA GLY A 60 7.21 8.53 6.08
C GLY A 60 7.90 8.34 4.71
N VAL A 61 9.18 7.96 4.69
CA VAL A 61 10.00 7.87 3.46
C VAL A 61 10.61 6.49 3.28
N LYS A 62 11.13 5.87 4.35
CA LYS A 62 11.64 4.49 4.34
C LYS A 62 10.59 3.54 4.89
N TRP A 63 10.22 2.54 4.11
CA TRP A 63 9.09 1.67 4.40
C TRP A 63 9.52 0.21 4.60
N ASN A 64 9.13 -0.37 5.74
CA ASN A 64 9.17 -1.81 5.97
C ASN A 64 7.81 -2.40 5.63
N ARG A 65 7.76 -3.23 4.58
CA ARG A 65 6.51 -3.82 4.06
C ARG A 65 6.38 -5.30 4.43
N LEU A 66 5.15 -5.78 4.59
CA LEU A 66 4.88 -7.21 4.71
C LEU A 66 5.09 -7.93 3.37
N SER A 67 5.48 -9.20 3.43
CA SER A 67 5.71 -10.03 2.24
C SER A 67 4.43 -10.49 1.55
N GLN A 68 3.33 -10.57 2.29
CA GLN A 68 2.02 -11.00 1.82
C GLN A 68 1.02 -9.83 1.86
N PRO A 69 0.01 -9.81 0.97
CA PRO A 69 -1.06 -8.83 1.04
C PRO A 69 -1.85 -8.99 2.33
N VAL A 70 -2.41 -7.89 2.84
CA VAL A 70 -3.33 -7.89 4.00
C VAL A 70 -4.80 -8.01 3.58
N LEU A 71 -5.09 -7.73 2.30
CA LEU A 71 -6.41 -7.97 1.71
C LEU A 71 -6.23 -8.37 0.23
N GLU A 72 -6.92 -9.43 -0.17
CA GLU A 72 -6.97 -9.92 -1.53
C GLU A 72 -8.37 -10.50 -1.83
N PRO A 73 -8.76 -10.63 -3.11
CA PRO A 73 -10.04 -11.24 -3.47
C PRO A 73 -10.20 -12.64 -2.89
N GLN A 74 -11.30 -12.88 -2.17
CA GLN A 74 -11.60 -14.21 -1.61
C GLN A 74 -12.73 -14.93 -2.34
N ASP A 75 -13.64 -14.18 -2.97
CA ASP A 75 -14.79 -14.72 -3.67
C ASP A 75 -14.91 -14.17 -5.11
N GLY A 76 -15.95 -14.60 -5.82
CA GLY A 76 -16.17 -14.19 -7.20
C GLY A 76 -16.54 -12.70 -7.37
N THR A 77 -17.03 -12.03 -6.32
CA THR A 77 -17.54 -10.65 -6.41
C THR A 77 -16.42 -9.64 -6.61
N ASP A 78 -15.30 -9.82 -5.90
CA ASP A 78 -14.10 -9.00 -6.02
C ASP A 78 -13.01 -9.66 -6.89
N SER A 79 -13.38 -10.61 -7.75
CA SER A 79 -12.45 -11.43 -8.55
C SER A 79 -11.46 -10.63 -9.42
N ARG A 80 -11.72 -9.35 -9.69
CA ARG A 80 -10.83 -8.46 -10.43
C ARG A 80 -9.87 -7.65 -9.56
N GLY A 81 -10.02 -7.70 -8.24
CA GLY A 81 -9.12 -7.04 -7.29
C GLY A 81 -9.85 -6.22 -6.24
N VAL A 82 -9.13 -5.95 -5.16
CA VAL A 82 -9.48 -4.98 -4.11
C VAL A 82 -8.57 -3.76 -4.27
N GLU A 83 -9.14 -2.56 -4.25
CA GLU A 83 -8.48 -1.37 -4.79
C GLU A 83 -8.53 -0.16 -3.87
N ASP A 84 -7.56 0.73 -4.07
CA ASP A 84 -7.54 2.11 -3.62
C ASP A 84 -8.03 2.31 -2.17
N PRO A 85 -7.36 1.66 -1.19
CA PRO A 85 -7.82 1.63 0.18
C PRO A 85 -7.90 3.05 0.74
N ARG A 86 -8.81 3.27 1.69
CA ARG A 86 -8.88 4.49 2.51
C ARG A 86 -9.05 4.07 3.95
N VAL A 87 -8.19 4.58 4.82
CA VAL A 87 -8.20 4.28 6.25
C VAL A 87 -8.35 5.60 6.99
N VAL A 88 -9.29 5.62 7.93
CA VAL A 88 -9.57 6.75 8.81
C VAL A 88 -9.75 6.20 10.21
N GLU A 89 -9.06 6.80 11.18
CA GLU A 89 -9.25 6.46 12.57
C GLU A 89 -10.47 7.20 13.13
N ILE A 90 -11.38 6.48 13.79
CA ILE A 90 -12.55 7.02 14.47
C ILE A 90 -12.64 6.40 15.87
N ASN A 91 -12.50 7.23 16.91
CA ASN A 91 -12.57 6.80 18.32
C ASN A 91 -11.56 5.67 18.65
N GLY A 92 -10.35 5.74 18.12
CA GLY A 92 -9.30 4.75 18.34
C GLY A 92 -9.50 3.42 17.59
N ARG A 93 -10.31 3.41 16.53
CA ARG A 93 -10.57 2.26 15.65
C ARG A 93 -10.37 2.62 14.19
#